data_AF-A0A8C5TQQ4-F1
#
_entry.id   AF-A0A8C5TQQ4-F1
#
_cell.length_a   1.000
_cell.length_b   1.000
_cell.length_c   1.000
_cell.angle_alpha   90.00
_cell.angle_beta   90.00
_cell.angle_gamma   90.00
#
_symmetry.space_group_name_H-M   'P 1'
#
loop_
_entity.id
_entity.type
_entity.pdbx_description
1 polymer ?
#
loop_
_entity_poly.entity_id
_entity_poly.type
_entity_poly.pdbx_seq_one_letter_code
_entity_poly.pdbx_strand_id
1 'polypeptide(L)'
;MVLAEDSPGRDSTEYILVFEPHLPALKKPLEPYCLSFMFYNDSKKQQLMATLTKEKDQLSKSIDLYRKMFDTTNQLIAEMKCQVKEAETREALLKNELKKHQIELPQTNLQYVDSLLKKKMLEQEGVMKQPRRTCTLPNYPKGSQDILGKIAHLAQIEDNEAAKVISWHLASDMDCVVTLTTEAARSIFDETQGRQQVLPLDSIYKKTLPDWTRPLPHLRNGKTFFRPVGNPVFARDLLTFPDNIEHCQTVFGMLLGDTIIIDNLDAANHYRKEVVKITHCPTLLTREGDRIRSNGKFGGLQNKAPPMDKLRGMVFGAPMPKLYSTFSGQIDLLQQYRAAVVKLDNVNKDLDLHLQSLNTPEMQKKKKELVEQEKSLKLIKQKLGMTPALSDKGAESLLQPMTLDMSDTPIPPKRMRRETVKKLYK
;
A
#
# COMPACT_ATOMS: atom_id res chain seq x y z
N MET A 1 -22.48 23.42 -62.53
CA MET A 1 -22.13 24.83 -62.79
C MET A 1 -21.20 24.84 -64.00
N VAL A 2 -21.65 25.37 -65.13
CA VAL A 2 -20.78 25.61 -66.29
C VAL A 2 -20.03 26.90 -65.98
N LEU A 3 -18.74 26.81 -65.62
CA LEU A 3 -17.86 27.97 -65.72
C LEU A 3 -17.74 28.25 -67.22
N ALA A 4 -18.54 29.18 -67.73
CA ALA A 4 -18.37 29.66 -69.09
C ALA A 4 -17.05 30.42 -69.16
N GLU A 5 -16.18 30.06 -70.09
CA GLU A 5 -15.09 30.96 -70.51
C GLU A 5 -15.73 32.33 -70.87
N ASP A 6 -15.12 33.41 -70.39
CA ASP A 6 -15.57 34.80 -70.58
C ASP A 6 -16.89 35.21 -69.89
N SER A 7 -17.25 34.60 -68.75
CA SER A 7 -18.35 35.14 -67.93
C SER A 7 -17.99 36.53 -67.38
N PRO A 8 -18.85 37.57 -67.48
CA PRO A 8 -18.55 38.92 -67.02
C PRO A 8 -18.61 39.01 -65.50
N GLY A 9 -17.54 38.56 -64.84
CA GLY A 9 -17.32 38.79 -63.43
C GLY A 9 -17.17 40.29 -63.17
N ARG A 10 -17.99 40.83 -62.26
CA ARG A 10 -17.79 42.16 -61.69
C ARG A 10 -16.52 42.16 -60.83
N ASP A 11 -15.62 43.11 -61.10
CA ASP A 11 -14.40 43.33 -60.33
C ASP A 11 -14.73 43.51 -58.85
N SER A 12 -13.92 42.93 -57.96
CA SER A 12 -14.08 43.03 -56.49
C SER A 12 -15.39 42.48 -55.93
N THR A 13 -16.10 41.63 -56.69
CA THR A 13 -17.29 40.93 -56.18
C THR A 13 -16.87 39.58 -55.61
N GLU A 14 -17.39 39.24 -54.43
CA GLU A 14 -17.24 37.90 -53.84
C GLU A 14 -18.20 36.93 -54.53
N TYR A 15 -17.65 35.83 -55.03
CA TYR A 15 -18.36 34.71 -55.62
C TYR A 15 -18.19 33.50 -54.71
N ILE A 16 -19.20 32.65 -54.61
CA ILE A 16 -19.17 31.47 -53.76
C ILE A 16 -19.35 30.24 -54.65
N LEU A 17 -18.36 29.36 -54.67
CA LEU A 17 -18.49 28.02 -55.24
C LEU A 17 -19.14 27.13 -54.21
N VAL A 18 -20.38 26.72 -54.47
CA VAL A 18 -21.09 25.77 -53.61
C VAL A 18 -20.88 24.37 -54.18
N PHE A 19 -20.22 23.53 -53.40
CA PHE A 19 -19.99 22.12 -53.70
C PHE A 19 -21.02 21.28 -52.96
N GLU A 20 -22.03 20.82 -53.69
CA GLU A 20 -23.08 19.94 -53.17
C GLU A 20 -22.75 18.48 -53.48
N PRO A 21 -22.47 17.63 -52.48
CA PRO A 21 -22.22 16.22 -52.71
C PRO A 21 -23.54 15.48 -52.99
N HIS A 22 -23.73 15.01 -54.23
CA HIS A 22 -24.91 14.24 -54.60
C HIS A 22 -24.69 12.74 -54.34
N LEU A 23 -25.07 12.28 -53.15
CA LEU A 23 -24.93 10.87 -52.72
C LEU A 23 -26.32 10.27 -52.40
N PRO A 24 -26.96 9.56 -53.36
CA PRO A 24 -28.34 9.07 -53.22
C PRO A 24 -28.59 8.07 -52.07
N ALA A 25 -27.53 7.49 -51.50
CA ALA A 25 -27.61 6.44 -50.48
C ALA A 25 -27.66 6.96 -49.03
N LEU A 26 -27.49 8.27 -48.79
CA LEU A 26 -27.46 8.87 -47.45
C LEU A 26 -28.85 9.38 -47.04
N LYS A 27 -29.35 8.92 -45.88
CA LYS A 27 -30.67 9.34 -45.32
C LYS A 27 -30.71 10.80 -44.85
N LYS A 28 -29.56 11.45 -44.68
CA LYS A 28 -29.44 12.88 -44.36
C LYS A 28 -28.46 13.53 -45.35
N PRO A 29 -28.83 14.64 -46.00
CA PRO A 29 -27.93 15.35 -46.91
C PRO A 29 -26.72 15.91 -46.13
N LEU A 30 -25.53 15.81 -46.73
CA LEU A 30 -24.32 16.44 -46.20
C LEU A 30 -24.39 17.95 -46.45
N GLU A 31 -23.83 18.73 -45.53
CA GLU A 31 -23.76 20.18 -45.69
C GLU A 31 -22.89 20.55 -46.91
N PRO A 32 -23.36 21.48 -47.77
CA PRO A 32 -22.57 21.96 -48.90
C PRO A 32 -21.27 22.62 -48.45
N TYR A 33 -20.17 22.34 -49.15
CA TYR A 33 -18.93 23.07 -48.94
C TYR A 33 -18.94 24.35 -49.77
N CYS A 34 -18.85 25.51 -49.13
CA CYS A 34 -18.86 26.81 -49.78
C CYS A 34 -17.44 27.38 -49.84
N LEU A 35 -16.89 27.58 -51.04
CA LEU A 35 -15.60 28.22 -51.26
C LEU A 35 -15.81 29.62 -51.85
N SER A 36 -15.62 30.65 -51.03
CA SER A 36 -15.60 32.05 -51.48
C SER A 36 -14.33 32.36 -52.27
N PHE A 37 -14.47 33.10 -53.37
CA PHE A 37 -13.38 33.61 -54.19
C PHE A 37 -13.74 34.95 -54.83
N MET A 38 -12.75 35.75 -55.19
CA MET A 38 -12.96 37.08 -55.79
C MET A 38 -12.14 37.22 -57.06
N PHE A 39 -12.71 37.89 -58.06
CA PHE A 39 -11.99 38.26 -59.28
C PHE A 39 -11.48 39.70 -59.19
N TYR A 40 -10.24 39.88 -59.63
CA TYR A 40 -9.60 41.19 -59.77
C TYR A 40 -9.12 41.35 -61.20
N ASN A 41 -9.67 42.34 -61.91
CA ASN A 41 -9.35 42.58 -63.32
C ASN A 41 -8.03 43.36 -63.49
N ASP A 42 -7.57 44.04 -62.44
CA ASP A 42 -6.29 44.76 -62.42
C ASP A 42 -5.16 43.87 -61.87
N SER A 43 -4.12 43.66 -62.68
CA SER A 43 -2.95 42.84 -62.32
C SER A 43 -2.23 43.35 -61.07
N LYS A 44 -2.21 44.67 -60.84
CA LYS A 44 -1.61 45.26 -59.62
C LYS A 44 -2.43 44.94 -58.38
N LYS A 45 -3.75 44.98 -58.51
CA LYS A 45 -4.69 44.65 -57.42
C LYS A 45 -4.66 43.16 -57.10
N GLN A 46 -4.57 42.30 -58.12
CA GLN A 46 -4.39 40.86 -57.95
C GLN A 46 -3.09 40.54 -57.21
N GLN A 47 -1.97 41.19 -57.57
CA GLN A 47 -0.69 41.01 -56.90
C GLN A 47 -0.73 41.50 -55.44
N LEU A 48 -1.41 42.62 -55.16
CA LEU A 48 -1.62 43.12 -53.80
C LEU A 48 -2.41 42.13 -52.94
N MET A 49 -3.51 41.59 -53.45
CA MET A 49 -4.37 40.65 -52.74
C MET A 49 -3.69 39.30 -52.50
N ALA A 50 -2.92 38.80 -53.47
CA ALA A 50 -2.11 37.60 -53.31
C ALA A 50 -1.04 37.79 -52.22
N THR A 51 -0.45 38.99 -52.12
CA THR A 51 0.55 39.33 -51.10
C THR A 51 -0.10 39.39 -49.71
N LEU A 52 -1.23 40.08 -49.57
CA LEU A 52 -1.99 40.16 -48.31
C LEU A 52 -2.49 38.79 -47.85
N THR A 53 -2.88 37.90 -48.77
CA THR A 53 -3.31 36.53 -48.45
C THR A 53 -2.13 35.70 -47.94
N LYS A 54 -0.96 35.78 -48.58
CA LYS A 54 0.26 35.11 -48.09
C LYS A 54 0.67 35.61 -46.71
N GLU A 55 0.59 36.93 -46.48
CA GLU A 55 0.90 37.54 -45.19
C GLU A 55 -0.08 37.10 -44.10
N LYS A 56 -1.39 37.05 -44.40
CA LYS A 56 -2.43 36.49 -43.51
C LYS A 56 -2.12 35.05 -43.14
N ASP A 57 -1.78 34.20 -44.10
CA ASP A 57 -1.53 32.78 -43.87
C ASP A 57 -0.27 32.57 -43.02
N GLN A 58 0.78 33.36 -43.26
CA GLN A 58 2.00 33.35 -42.45
C GLN A 58 1.74 33.81 -41.01
N LEU A 59 1.00 34.91 -40.84
CA LEU A 59 0.62 35.42 -39.52
C LEU A 59 -0.28 34.43 -38.77
N SER A 60 -1.25 33.81 -39.45
CA SER A 60 -2.13 32.81 -38.84
C SER A 60 -1.33 31.62 -38.30
N LYS A 61 -0.41 31.07 -39.11
CA LYS A 61 0.48 29.98 -38.68
C LYS A 61 1.34 30.38 -37.48
N SER A 62 1.89 31.59 -37.47
CA SER A 62 2.69 32.10 -36.36
C SER A 62 1.88 32.25 -35.07
N ILE A 63 0.67 32.82 -35.15
CA ILE A 63 -0.25 32.95 -34.01
C ILE A 63 -0.62 31.58 -33.45
N ASP A 64 -0.95 30.61 -34.32
CA ASP A 64 -1.31 29.26 -33.89
C ASP A 64 -0.16 28.56 -33.16
N LEU A 65 1.08 28.74 -33.62
CA LEU A 65 2.27 28.20 -32.95
C LEU A 65 2.47 28.83 -31.57
N TYR A 66 2.34 30.16 -31.46
CA TYR A 66 2.47 30.84 -30.19
C TYR A 66 1.36 30.45 -29.21
N ARG A 67 0.11 30.37 -29.66
CA ARG A 67 -1.02 29.91 -28.83
C ARG A 67 -0.78 28.50 -28.29
N LYS A 68 -0.41 27.56 -29.17
CA LYS A 68 -0.07 26.19 -28.75
C LYS A 68 1.03 26.15 -27.70
N MET A 69 2.09 26.94 -27.88
CA MET A 69 3.18 27.03 -26.90
C MET A 69 2.68 27.54 -25.53
N PHE A 70 1.89 28.60 -25.51
CA PHE A 70 1.31 29.11 -24.26
C PHE A 70 0.33 28.12 -23.62
N ASP A 71 -0.51 27.46 -24.42
CA ASP A 71 -1.44 26.44 -23.95
C ASP A 71 -0.70 25.26 -23.31
N THR A 72 0.33 24.73 -23.96
CA THR A 72 1.17 23.66 -23.39
C THR A 72 1.86 24.07 -22.09
N THR A 73 2.30 25.33 -22.00
CA THR A 73 2.95 25.83 -20.79
C THR A 73 1.96 26.00 -19.64
N ASN A 74 0.74 26.48 -19.94
CA ASN A 74 -0.33 26.59 -18.95
C ASN A 74 -0.81 25.21 -18.47
N GLN A 75 -0.89 24.22 -19.37
CA GLN A 75 -1.21 22.83 -19.01
C GLN A 75 -0.15 22.26 -18.04
N LEU A 76 1.13 22.42 -18.36
CA LEU A 76 2.23 21.98 -17.49
C LEU A 76 2.13 22.61 -16.09
N ILE A 77 1.86 23.91 -16.00
CA ILE A 77 1.70 24.60 -14.70
C ILE A 77 0.48 24.09 -13.94
N ALA A 78 -0.62 23.79 -14.62
CA ALA A 78 -1.81 23.22 -13.98
C ALA A 78 -1.49 21.84 -13.38
N GLU A 79 -0.75 20.99 -14.11
CA GLU A 79 -0.29 19.69 -13.62
C GLU A 79 0.65 19.83 -12.43
N MET A 80 1.62 20.73 -12.48
CA MET A 80 2.55 21.00 -11.37
C MET A 80 1.80 21.49 -10.12
N LYS A 81 0.81 22.37 -10.27
CA LYS A 81 -0.06 22.81 -9.17
C LYS A 81 -0.85 21.64 -8.57
N CYS A 82 -1.28 20.68 -9.39
CA CYS A 82 -1.92 19.46 -8.88
C CYS A 82 -0.94 18.62 -8.06
N GLN A 83 0.30 18.45 -8.53
CA GLN A 83 1.35 17.74 -7.81
C GLN A 83 1.69 18.38 -6.46
N VAL A 84 1.72 19.72 -6.38
CA VAL A 84 1.88 20.43 -5.10
C VAL A 84 0.76 20.05 -4.13
N LYS A 85 -0.51 20.16 -4.56
CA LYS A 85 -1.67 19.82 -3.71
C LYS A 85 -1.65 18.37 -3.23
N GLU A 86 -1.24 17.44 -4.09
CA GLU A 86 -1.08 16.03 -3.72
C GLU A 86 0.04 15.84 -2.68
N ALA A 87 1.16 16.54 -2.84
CA ALA A 87 2.27 16.51 -1.88
C ALA A 87 1.87 17.12 -0.53
N GLU A 88 1.14 18.24 -0.52
CA GLU A 88 0.57 18.87 0.68
C GLU A 88 -0.39 17.94 1.40
N THR A 89 -1.30 17.30 0.66
CA THR A 89 -2.26 16.34 1.24
C THR A 89 -1.53 15.16 1.88
N ARG A 90 -0.50 14.63 1.21
CA ARG A 90 0.30 13.52 1.76
C ARG A 90 1.09 13.93 3.01
N GLU A 91 1.68 15.12 3.04
CA GLU A 91 2.36 15.67 4.23
C GLU A 91 1.38 15.82 5.39
N ALA A 92 0.19 16.39 5.15
CA ALA A 92 -0.82 16.59 6.18
C ALA A 92 -1.36 15.27 6.75
N LEU A 93 -1.56 14.26 5.91
CA LEU A 93 -1.96 12.91 6.35
C LEU A 93 -0.91 12.30 7.27
N LEU A 94 0.37 12.30 6.86
CA LEU A 94 1.47 11.76 7.66
C LEU A 94 1.64 12.53 8.98
N LYS A 95 1.45 13.85 8.97
CA LYS A 95 1.48 14.69 10.17
C LYS A 95 0.36 14.33 11.15
N ASN A 96 -0.83 14.04 10.65
CA ASN A 96 -1.95 13.60 11.49
C ASN A 96 -1.70 12.20 12.08
N GLU A 97 -1.08 11.30 11.31
CA GLU A 97 -0.68 9.98 11.79
C GLU A 97 0.37 10.10 12.93
N LEU A 98 1.35 10.99 12.80
CA LEU A 98 2.34 11.28 13.84
C LEU A 98 1.70 11.80 15.13
N LYS A 99 0.68 12.67 15.02
CA LYS A 99 -0.09 13.15 16.18
C LYS A 99 -0.80 12.03 16.92
N LYS A 100 -1.36 11.03 16.21
CA LYS A 100 -1.96 9.84 16.85
C LYS A 100 -0.95 9.07 17.70
N HIS A 101 0.32 9.08 17.31
CA HIS A 101 1.43 8.50 18.05
C HIS A 101 2.02 9.43 19.13
N GLN A 102 1.34 10.54 19.47
CA GLN A 102 1.78 11.55 20.45
C GLN A 102 3.12 12.22 20.06
N ILE A 103 3.42 12.28 18.76
CA ILE A 103 4.58 12.99 18.21
C ILE A 103 4.09 14.32 17.67
N GLU A 104 4.27 15.39 18.45
CA GLU A 104 3.96 16.75 18.01
C GLU A 104 5.13 17.35 17.24
N LEU A 105 4.85 17.80 16.02
CA LEU A 105 5.79 18.54 15.19
C LEU A 105 5.41 20.02 15.21
N PRO A 106 6.14 20.89 15.95
CA PRO A 106 5.76 22.28 16.15
C PRO A 106 5.86 23.11 14.86
N GLN A 107 6.79 22.78 13.95
CA GLN A 107 6.93 23.41 12.63
C GLN A 107 7.53 22.43 11.60
N THR A 108 7.37 22.70 10.30
CA THR A 108 7.96 21.97 9.16
C THR A 108 9.48 22.18 9.08
N ASN A 109 10.20 22.02 10.20
CA ASN A 109 11.65 22.14 10.24
C ASN A 109 12.26 20.73 10.10
N LEU A 110 12.89 20.47 8.95
CA LEU A 110 13.58 19.21 8.67
C LEU A 110 14.67 18.89 9.71
N GLN A 111 15.35 19.90 10.28
CA GLN A 111 16.36 19.67 11.31
C GLN A 111 15.75 19.10 12.60
N TYR A 112 14.55 19.56 12.96
CA TYR A 112 13.82 19.02 14.11
C TYR A 112 13.45 17.55 13.85
N VAL A 113 12.92 17.24 12.67
CA VAL A 113 12.60 15.86 12.26
C VAL A 113 13.84 14.97 12.32
N ASP A 114 14.97 15.42 11.80
CA ASP A 114 16.23 14.67 11.81
C ASP A 114 16.76 14.43 13.23
N SER A 115 16.67 15.42 14.11
CA SER A 115 17.04 15.26 15.53
C SER A 115 16.13 14.27 16.27
N LEU A 116 14.81 14.33 16.01
CA LEU A 116 13.85 13.42 16.59
C LEU A 116 14.07 11.98 16.09
N LEU A 117 14.35 11.82 14.80
CA LEU A 117 14.68 10.53 14.19
C LEU A 117 15.94 9.93 14.83
N LYS A 118 17.01 10.73 14.98
CA LYS A 118 18.23 10.30 15.70
C LYS A 118 17.92 9.88 17.13
N LYS A 119 17.12 10.67 17.86
CA LYS A 119 16.69 10.33 19.23
C LYS A 119 15.95 8.99 19.27
N LYS A 120 15.01 8.77 18.36
CA LYS A 120 14.23 7.51 18.29
C LYS A 120 15.08 6.30 17.93
N MET A 121 16.05 6.46 17.03
CA MET A 121 17.02 5.42 16.72
C MET A 121 17.90 5.07 17.94
N LEU A 122 18.34 6.06 18.71
CA LEU A 122 19.08 5.83 19.95
C LEU A 122 18.23 5.14 21.03
N GLU A 123 16.97 5.53 21.18
CA GLU A 123 16.02 4.86 22.08
C GLU A 123 15.81 3.40 21.66
N GLN A 124 15.64 3.13 20.37
CA GLN A 124 15.50 1.79 19.82
C GLN A 124 16.76 0.93 20.05
N GLU A 125 17.94 1.49 19.80
CA GLU A 125 19.22 0.82 20.04
C GLU A 125 19.41 0.52 21.54
N GLY A 126 19.02 1.46 22.41
CA GLY A 126 18.99 1.28 23.85
C GLY A 126 18.15 0.07 24.25
N VAL A 127 16.93 -0.05 23.73
CA VAL A 127 16.05 -1.21 23.97
C VAL A 127 16.65 -2.49 23.40
N MET A 128 17.28 -2.43 22.22
CA MET A 128 17.93 -3.59 21.60
C MET A 128 19.08 -4.13 22.46
N LYS A 129 19.88 -3.25 23.07
CA LYS A 129 21.04 -3.59 23.91
C LYS A 129 20.69 -4.02 25.33
N GLN A 130 19.45 -3.83 25.78
CA GLN A 130 19.04 -4.29 27.11
C GLN A 130 19.26 -5.80 27.27
N PRO A 131 19.77 -6.25 28.44
CA PRO A 131 19.98 -7.66 28.70
C PRO A 131 18.63 -8.38 28.68
N ARG A 132 18.57 -9.47 27.92
CA ARG A 132 17.40 -10.33 27.81
C ARG A 132 17.82 -11.77 28.02
N ARG A 133 16.90 -12.59 28.50
CA ARG A 133 17.12 -14.04 28.54
C ARG A 133 17.29 -14.53 27.10
N THR A 134 18.40 -15.21 26.85
CA THR A 134 18.67 -15.88 25.58
C THR A 134 18.87 -17.37 25.85
N CYS A 135 18.46 -18.20 24.88
CA CYS A 135 18.78 -19.61 24.92
C CYS A 135 20.28 -19.78 24.62
N THR A 136 21.01 -20.52 25.45
CA THR A 136 22.46 -20.74 25.23
C THR A 136 22.76 -21.99 24.44
N LEU A 137 21.74 -22.78 24.07
CA LEU A 137 21.94 -23.94 23.20
C LEU A 137 22.46 -23.48 21.84
N PRO A 138 23.47 -24.17 21.27
CA PRO A 138 23.94 -23.85 19.94
C PRO A 138 22.81 -24.06 18.93
N ASN A 139 22.54 -23.04 18.13
CA ASN A 139 21.54 -23.15 17.08
C ASN A 139 22.02 -24.11 15.98
N TYR A 140 21.10 -24.82 15.33
CA TYR A 140 21.45 -25.66 14.20
C TYR A 140 21.64 -24.77 12.95
N PRO A 141 22.72 -24.95 12.18
CA PRO A 141 22.95 -24.14 10.99
C PRO A 141 21.81 -24.33 9.98
N LYS A 142 21.17 -23.23 9.59
CA LYS A 142 20.13 -23.20 8.55
C LYS A 142 20.77 -23.33 7.16
N GLY A 143 21.38 -24.49 6.88
CA GLY A 143 22.03 -24.79 5.60
C GLY A 143 21.06 -25.24 4.50
N SER A 144 19.88 -25.75 4.89
CA SER A 144 18.79 -26.17 3.99
C SER A 144 17.48 -25.46 4.36
N GLN A 145 16.65 -25.16 3.36
CA GLN A 145 15.31 -24.58 3.55
C GLN A 145 14.35 -25.53 4.28
N ASP A 146 14.66 -26.84 4.28
CA ASP A 146 13.83 -27.87 4.94
C ASP A 146 14.09 -27.98 6.45
N ILE A 147 15.02 -27.21 7.00
CA ILE A 147 15.37 -27.23 8.43
C ILE A 147 14.82 -25.98 9.10
N LEU A 148 13.90 -26.16 10.06
CA LEU A 148 13.33 -25.04 10.82
C LEU A 148 14.30 -24.59 11.92
N GLY A 149 14.92 -25.54 12.61
CA GLY A 149 15.86 -25.30 13.70
C GLY A 149 15.53 -26.12 14.95
N LYS A 150 16.25 -25.86 16.04
CA LYS A 150 16.02 -26.55 17.32
C LYS A 150 14.82 -25.98 18.06
N ILE A 151 14.07 -26.85 18.76
CA ILE A 151 12.85 -26.47 19.51
C ILE A 151 13.10 -25.26 20.41
N ALA A 152 14.23 -25.21 21.14
CA ALA A 152 14.56 -24.11 22.04
C ALA A 152 14.64 -22.72 21.38
N HIS A 153 14.85 -22.66 20.06
CA HIS A 153 14.98 -21.42 19.28
C HIS A 153 13.74 -21.10 18.43
N LEU A 154 12.78 -22.03 18.32
CA LEU A 154 11.57 -21.84 17.52
C LEU A 154 10.52 -20.94 18.22
N ALA A 155 10.63 -20.76 19.53
CA ALA A 155 9.71 -19.94 20.31
C ALA A 155 10.43 -19.10 21.35
N GLN A 156 9.76 -18.03 21.78
CA GLN A 156 10.19 -17.11 22.82
C GLN A 156 9.06 -16.92 23.83
N ILE A 157 9.39 -16.68 25.09
CA ILE A 157 8.42 -16.52 26.18
C ILE A 157 8.77 -15.26 26.97
N GLU A 158 7.81 -14.37 27.20
CA GLU A 158 8.04 -13.13 27.95
C GLU A 158 8.16 -13.38 29.47
N ASP A 159 7.22 -14.14 30.04
CA ASP A 159 7.19 -14.48 31.48
C ASP A 159 8.35 -15.42 31.88
N ASN A 160 9.19 -14.97 32.83
CA ASN A 160 10.36 -15.70 33.32
C ASN A 160 9.99 -17.03 33.99
N GLU A 161 8.93 -17.03 34.80
CA GLU A 161 8.52 -18.21 35.55
C GLU A 161 7.88 -19.22 34.60
N ALA A 162 7.06 -18.75 33.66
CA ALA A 162 6.51 -19.60 32.61
C ALA A 162 7.63 -20.20 31.74
N ALA A 163 8.63 -19.41 31.34
CA ALA A 163 9.75 -19.90 30.54
C ALA A 163 10.52 -21.01 31.28
N LYS A 164 10.80 -20.82 32.57
CA LYS A 164 11.45 -21.83 33.42
C LYS A 164 10.68 -23.15 33.40
N VAL A 165 9.37 -23.12 33.67
CA VAL A 165 8.58 -24.35 33.86
C VAL A 165 8.21 -25.02 32.54
N ILE A 166 7.99 -24.26 31.46
CA ILE A 166 7.74 -24.79 30.13
C ILE A 166 9.02 -25.41 29.56
N SER A 167 10.16 -24.74 29.67
CA SER A 167 11.45 -25.30 29.24
C SER A 167 11.83 -26.56 30.03
N TRP A 168 11.59 -26.58 31.33
CA TRP A 168 11.77 -27.79 32.13
C TRP A 168 10.82 -28.92 31.70
N HIS A 169 9.55 -28.59 31.42
CA HIS A 169 8.57 -29.56 30.95
C HIS A 169 9.00 -30.21 29.63
N LEU A 170 9.62 -29.44 28.74
CA LEU A 170 10.13 -29.85 27.43
C LEU A 170 11.62 -30.23 27.43
N ALA A 171 12.26 -30.42 28.59
CA ALA A 171 13.71 -30.54 28.68
C ALA A 171 14.31 -31.67 27.84
N SER A 172 13.55 -32.74 27.59
CA SER A 172 13.92 -33.84 26.70
C SER A 172 14.00 -33.45 25.23
N ASP A 173 13.24 -32.45 24.82
CA ASP A 173 12.99 -32.10 23.42
C ASP A 173 13.63 -30.78 23.01
N MET A 174 14.13 -29.97 23.97
CA MET A 174 14.69 -28.63 23.70
C MET A 174 15.81 -28.63 22.64
N ASP A 175 16.64 -29.67 22.62
CA ASP A 175 17.78 -29.79 21.69
C ASP A 175 17.42 -30.51 20.37
N CYS A 176 16.18 -30.99 20.21
CA CYS A 176 15.74 -31.69 19.01
C CYS A 176 15.55 -30.73 17.84
N VAL A 177 16.03 -31.14 16.66
CA VAL A 177 15.99 -30.36 15.41
C VAL A 177 14.74 -30.68 14.63
N VAL A 178 13.97 -29.66 14.29
CA VAL A 178 12.74 -29.81 13.52
C VAL A 178 13.02 -29.61 12.03
N THR A 179 12.51 -30.51 11.20
CA THR A 179 12.59 -30.46 9.74
C THR A 179 11.19 -30.53 9.11
N LEU A 180 11.04 -29.99 7.91
CA LEU A 180 9.79 -30.07 7.14
C LEU A 180 9.54 -31.50 6.64
N THR A 181 10.60 -32.18 6.19
CA THR A 181 10.53 -33.49 5.55
C THR A 181 11.29 -34.56 6.34
N THR A 182 10.87 -35.81 6.14
CA THR A 182 11.54 -36.99 6.70
C THR A 182 12.92 -37.20 6.07
N GLU A 183 13.12 -36.85 4.80
CA GLU A 183 14.42 -36.94 4.13
C GLU A 183 15.46 -36.02 4.79
N ALA A 184 15.08 -34.77 5.09
CA ALA A 184 15.96 -33.83 5.77
C ALA A 184 16.30 -34.29 7.20
N ALA A 185 15.32 -34.83 7.93
CA ALA A 185 15.57 -35.42 9.25
C ALA A 185 16.58 -36.58 9.16
N ARG A 186 16.44 -37.44 8.13
CA ARG A 186 17.33 -38.58 7.93
C ARG A 186 18.77 -38.16 7.59
N SER A 187 18.95 -37.14 6.75
CA SER A 187 20.27 -36.58 6.46
C SER A 187 21.00 -36.17 7.74
N ILE A 188 20.32 -35.42 8.62
CA ILE A 188 20.88 -34.97 9.90
C ILE A 188 21.18 -36.17 10.81
N PHE A 189 20.28 -37.14 10.87
CA PHE A 189 20.49 -38.36 11.66
C PHE A 189 21.75 -39.10 11.21
N ASP A 190 21.93 -39.30 9.90
CA ASP A 190 23.08 -40.01 9.34
C ASP A 190 24.38 -39.22 9.53
N GLU A 191 24.37 -37.90 9.27
CA GLU A 191 25.51 -36.98 9.48
C GLU A 191 25.98 -36.95 10.93
N THR A 192 25.05 -37.01 11.88
CA THR A 192 25.34 -36.97 13.33
C THR A 192 25.50 -38.35 13.96
N GLN A 193 25.45 -39.42 13.16
CA GLN A 193 25.49 -40.81 13.62
C GLN A 193 24.44 -41.11 14.70
N GLY A 194 23.25 -40.55 14.56
CA GLY A 194 22.11 -40.71 15.45
C GLY A 194 22.23 -40.01 16.80
N ARG A 195 23.24 -39.15 17.01
CA ARG A 195 23.40 -38.38 18.25
C ARG A 195 22.38 -37.24 18.37
N GLN A 196 22.00 -36.64 17.24
CA GLN A 196 21.04 -35.55 17.20
C GLN A 196 19.62 -36.10 17.11
N GLN A 197 18.75 -35.68 18.04
CA GLN A 197 17.32 -35.92 17.91
C GLN A 197 16.74 -35.05 16.80
N VAL A 198 15.86 -35.62 16.00
CA VAL A 198 15.21 -34.98 14.85
C VAL A 198 13.71 -35.21 14.89
N LEU A 199 12.93 -34.21 14.48
CA LEU A 199 11.47 -34.25 14.40
C LEU A 199 11.00 -33.79 13.01
N PRO A 200 10.61 -34.72 12.12
CA PRO A 200 10.08 -34.38 10.81
C PRO A 200 8.57 -34.07 10.87
N LEU A 201 8.16 -32.89 10.37
CA LEU A 201 6.77 -32.42 10.46
C LEU A 201 5.78 -33.18 9.59
N ASP A 202 6.23 -33.72 8.46
CA ASP A 202 5.42 -34.55 7.56
C ASP A 202 4.98 -35.88 8.20
N SER A 203 5.67 -36.33 9.25
CA SER A 203 5.31 -37.51 10.04
C SER A 203 4.27 -37.26 11.13
N ILE A 204 3.95 -35.99 11.44
CA ILE A 204 3.06 -35.64 12.55
C ILE A 204 1.59 -35.84 12.17
N TYR A 205 0.88 -36.63 12.98
CA TYR A 205 -0.56 -36.82 12.82
C TYR A 205 -1.35 -35.60 13.29
N LYS A 206 -1.69 -34.70 12.36
CA LYS A 206 -2.29 -33.39 12.66
C LYS A 206 -3.66 -33.43 13.35
N LYS A 207 -4.44 -34.50 13.20
CA LYS A 207 -5.82 -34.57 13.73
C LYS A 207 -5.90 -34.66 15.25
N THR A 208 -4.81 -35.03 15.93
CA THR A 208 -4.75 -35.11 17.40
C THR A 208 -4.18 -33.85 18.05
N LEU A 209 -3.80 -32.86 17.26
CA LEU A 209 -3.23 -31.61 17.77
C LEU A 209 -4.32 -30.75 18.45
N PRO A 210 -3.94 -29.97 19.47
CA PRO A 210 -4.88 -29.06 20.11
C PRO A 210 -5.35 -28.00 19.12
N ASP A 211 -6.63 -27.64 19.24
CA ASP A 211 -7.17 -26.47 18.58
C ASP A 211 -6.70 -25.21 19.32
N TRP A 212 -5.93 -24.38 18.62
CA TRP A 212 -5.35 -23.15 19.15
C TRP A 212 -6.40 -22.09 19.51
N THR A 213 -7.62 -22.20 18.98
CA THR A 213 -8.74 -21.29 19.28
C THR A 213 -9.62 -21.79 20.43
N ARG A 214 -9.34 -23.01 20.93
CA ARG A 214 -10.15 -23.63 21.97
C ARG A 214 -10.04 -22.85 23.28
N PRO A 215 -11.17 -22.51 23.94
CA PRO A 215 -11.15 -21.85 25.23
C PRO A 215 -10.68 -22.80 26.35
N LEU A 216 -10.25 -22.22 27.46
CA LEU A 216 -9.86 -22.98 28.67
C LEU A 216 -11.01 -23.86 29.17
N PRO A 217 -10.73 -25.01 29.81
CA PRO A 217 -11.76 -25.97 30.24
C PRO A 217 -12.91 -25.40 31.10
N HIS A 218 -12.66 -24.35 31.86
CA HIS A 218 -13.67 -23.69 32.72
C HIS A 218 -14.55 -22.68 31.96
N LEU A 219 -14.22 -22.35 30.70
CA LEU A 219 -14.96 -21.47 29.80
C LEU A 219 -15.53 -22.30 28.65
N ARG A 220 -16.83 -22.56 28.64
CA ARG A 220 -17.46 -23.34 27.56
C ARG A 220 -18.77 -22.70 27.13
N ASN A 221 -18.95 -22.57 25.81
CA ASN A 221 -20.10 -21.90 25.18
C ASN A 221 -20.34 -20.47 25.69
N GLY A 222 -19.26 -19.70 25.90
CA GLY A 222 -19.33 -18.33 26.41
C GLY A 222 -19.74 -18.21 27.89
N LYS A 223 -19.90 -19.33 28.61
CA LYS A 223 -20.22 -19.37 30.03
C LYS A 223 -19.04 -19.89 30.85
N THR A 224 -18.80 -19.23 31.98
CA THR A 224 -17.82 -19.65 32.98
C THR A 224 -18.49 -20.65 33.93
N PHE A 225 -18.05 -21.92 33.91
CA PHE A 225 -18.61 -22.98 34.75
C PHE A 225 -18.23 -22.84 36.22
N PHE A 226 -17.01 -22.34 36.48
CA PHE A 226 -16.55 -21.97 37.80
C PHE A 226 -15.48 -20.88 37.67
N ARG A 227 -15.32 -20.06 38.71
CA ARG A 227 -14.24 -19.07 38.75
C ARG A 227 -12.97 -19.76 39.26
N PRO A 228 -11.90 -19.83 38.47
CA PRO A 228 -10.66 -20.44 38.93
C PRO A 228 -10.05 -19.59 40.04
N VAL A 229 -9.40 -20.27 41.00
CA VAL A 229 -8.47 -19.62 41.92
C VAL A 229 -7.17 -19.45 41.14
N GLY A 230 -6.65 -18.21 41.07
CA GLY A 230 -5.49 -17.87 40.24
C GLY A 230 -5.81 -17.62 38.76
N ASN A 231 -4.78 -17.44 37.95
CA ASN A 231 -4.85 -17.08 36.54
C ASN A 231 -4.40 -18.23 35.61
N PRO A 232 -5.30 -19.18 35.28
CA PRO A 232 -4.99 -20.26 34.35
C PRO A 232 -4.88 -19.73 32.92
N VAL A 233 -3.83 -20.12 32.20
CA VAL A 233 -3.60 -19.82 30.78
C VAL A 233 -3.02 -21.04 30.08
N PHE A 234 -3.28 -21.26 28.79
CA PHE A 234 -2.59 -22.35 28.10
C PHE A 234 -1.11 -22.00 27.92
N ALA A 235 -0.23 -22.98 28.10
CA ALA A 235 1.22 -22.79 27.93
C ALA A 235 1.56 -22.35 26.50
N ARG A 236 0.82 -22.85 25.51
CA ARG A 236 0.98 -22.49 24.09
C ARG A 236 0.66 -21.02 23.80
N ASP A 237 -0.23 -20.39 24.57
CA ASP A 237 -0.62 -18.99 24.38
C ASP A 237 0.45 -18.01 24.87
N LEU A 238 1.43 -18.51 25.64
CA LEU A 238 2.58 -17.74 26.11
C LEU A 238 3.77 -17.77 25.14
N LEU A 239 3.67 -18.57 24.07
CA LEU A 239 4.72 -18.70 23.06
C LEU A 239 4.59 -17.59 22.02
N THR A 240 5.70 -16.90 21.77
CA THR A 240 5.88 -15.97 20.65
C THR A 240 6.77 -16.63 19.61
N PHE A 241 6.29 -16.76 18.38
CA PHE A 241 7.04 -17.38 17.28
C PHE A 241 7.67 -16.28 16.42
N PRO A 242 9.01 -16.22 16.28
CA PRO A 242 9.66 -15.23 15.43
C PRO A 242 9.46 -15.53 13.94
N ASP A 243 9.45 -16.81 13.56
CA ASP A 243 9.35 -17.29 12.18
C ASP A 243 8.41 -18.51 12.10
N ASN A 244 7.90 -18.82 10.89
CA ASN A 244 7.21 -20.08 10.57
C ASN A 244 6.07 -20.46 11.55
N ILE A 245 5.14 -19.53 11.79
CA ILE A 245 4.09 -19.65 12.82
C ILE A 245 3.31 -20.96 12.73
N GLU A 246 2.81 -21.33 11.54
CA GLU A 246 1.98 -22.53 11.35
C GLU A 246 2.73 -23.83 11.67
N HIS A 247 4.00 -23.91 11.26
CA HIS A 247 4.87 -25.04 11.56
C HIS A 247 5.18 -25.11 13.05
N CYS A 248 5.50 -23.98 13.68
CA CYS A 248 5.74 -23.91 15.13
C CYS A 248 4.49 -24.31 15.92
N GLN A 249 3.30 -23.87 15.49
CA GLN A 249 2.04 -24.28 16.10
C GLN A 249 1.81 -25.79 16.03
N THR A 250 2.22 -26.43 14.94
CA THR A 250 2.17 -27.89 14.80
C THR A 250 3.12 -28.57 15.80
N VAL A 251 4.38 -28.11 15.88
CA VAL A 251 5.41 -28.63 16.80
C VAL A 251 4.96 -28.50 18.26
N PHE A 252 4.64 -27.28 18.69
CA PHE A 252 4.29 -27.02 20.08
C PHE A 252 2.91 -27.53 20.45
N GLY A 253 1.99 -27.65 19.49
CA GLY A 253 0.73 -28.35 19.69
C GLY A 253 0.94 -29.82 20.05
N MET A 254 1.91 -30.50 19.41
CA MET A 254 2.25 -31.88 19.73
C MET A 254 2.95 -32.00 21.09
N LEU A 255 3.92 -31.12 21.36
CA LEU A 255 4.79 -31.22 22.55
C LEU A 255 4.11 -30.74 23.84
N LEU A 256 3.35 -29.64 23.78
CA LEU A 256 2.69 -29.07 24.96
C LEU A 256 1.23 -29.53 25.10
N GLY A 257 0.58 -29.89 23.99
CA GLY A 257 -0.85 -30.23 23.98
C GLY A 257 -1.70 -29.13 24.63
N ASP A 258 -2.58 -29.56 25.53
CA ASP A 258 -3.46 -28.70 26.33
C ASP A 258 -2.86 -28.28 27.68
N THR A 259 -1.54 -28.31 27.86
CA THR A 259 -0.90 -27.94 29.14
C THR A 259 -1.26 -26.51 29.57
N ILE A 260 -1.59 -26.33 30.84
CA ILE A 260 -2.03 -25.05 31.43
C ILE A 260 -1.01 -24.57 32.45
N ILE A 261 -0.70 -23.27 32.42
CA ILE A 261 0.06 -22.56 33.45
C ILE A 261 -0.90 -21.92 34.44
N ILE A 262 -0.60 -22.02 35.74
CA ILE A 262 -1.34 -21.38 36.83
C ILE A 262 -0.36 -20.86 37.88
N ASP A 263 -0.82 -20.08 38.85
CA ASP A 263 0.08 -19.34 39.73
C ASP A 263 0.85 -20.26 40.71
N ASN A 264 0.12 -21.03 41.52
CA ASN A 264 0.69 -21.85 42.59
C ASN A 264 -0.01 -23.22 42.71
N LEU A 265 0.51 -24.07 43.61
CA LEU A 265 0.05 -25.45 43.77
C LEU A 265 -1.38 -25.55 44.30
N ASP A 266 -1.78 -24.67 45.22
CA ASP A 266 -3.14 -24.67 45.79
C ASP A 266 -4.18 -24.30 44.74
N ALA A 267 -3.90 -23.25 43.96
CA ALA A 267 -4.69 -22.85 42.80
C ALA A 267 -4.81 -24.01 41.78
N ALA A 268 -3.70 -24.69 41.49
CA ALA A 268 -3.67 -25.82 40.56
C ALA A 268 -4.53 -27.01 41.03
N ASN A 269 -4.45 -27.36 42.31
CA ASN A 269 -5.25 -28.42 42.91
C ASN A 269 -6.74 -28.08 42.90
N HIS A 270 -7.10 -26.84 43.27
CA HIS A 270 -8.47 -26.36 43.21
C HIS A 270 -9.00 -26.39 41.77
N TYR A 271 -8.23 -25.85 40.82
CA TYR A 271 -8.58 -25.84 39.40
C TYR A 271 -8.83 -27.25 38.88
N ARG A 272 -7.92 -28.19 39.14
CA ARG A 272 -8.09 -29.59 38.76
C ARG A 272 -9.38 -30.18 39.34
N LYS A 273 -9.63 -30.00 40.64
CA LYS A 273 -10.81 -30.54 41.34
C LYS A 273 -12.12 -30.11 40.67
N GLU A 274 -12.19 -28.89 40.17
CA GLU A 274 -13.37 -28.39 39.45
C GLU A 274 -13.40 -28.83 37.98
N VAL A 275 -12.27 -28.82 37.27
CA VAL A 275 -12.21 -29.23 35.86
C VAL A 275 -12.61 -30.70 35.68
N VAL A 276 -12.13 -31.61 36.52
CA VAL A 276 -12.39 -33.05 36.38
C VAL A 276 -13.87 -33.43 36.53
N LYS A 277 -14.70 -32.54 37.12
CA LYS A 277 -16.16 -32.71 37.18
C LYS A 277 -16.82 -32.46 35.81
N ILE A 278 -16.14 -31.76 34.91
CA ILE A 278 -16.69 -31.26 33.63
C ILE A 278 -16.03 -31.98 32.45
N THR A 279 -14.71 -32.18 32.49
CA THR A 279 -13.91 -32.73 31.38
C THR A 279 -12.57 -33.27 31.89
N HIS A 280 -11.82 -33.97 31.02
CA HIS A 280 -10.43 -34.33 31.28
C HIS A 280 -9.59 -33.08 31.60
N CYS A 281 -8.84 -33.12 32.70
CA CYS A 281 -7.91 -32.06 33.09
C CYS A 281 -6.53 -32.34 32.51
N PRO A 282 -5.98 -31.44 31.67
CA PRO A 282 -4.62 -31.58 31.15
C PRO A 282 -3.58 -31.43 32.26
N THR A 283 -2.30 -31.60 31.89
CA THR A 283 -1.18 -31.30 32.79
C THR A 283 -1.22 -29.82 33.19
N LEU A 284 -1.03 -29.55 34.48
CA LEU A 284 -0.92 -28.22 35.04
C LEU A 284 0.53 -27.98 35.47
N LEU A 285 1.07 -26.81 35.12
CA LEU A 285 2.35 -26.32 35.61
C LEU A 285 2.10 -25.05 36.42
N THR A 286 2.74 -24.90 37.57
CA THR A 286 2.64 -23.68 38.37
C THR A 286 3.82 -22.78 38.10
N ARG A 287 3.66 -21.45 38.22
CA ARG A 287 4.78 -20.50 38.13
C ARG A 287 5.83 -20.75 39.22
N GLU A 288 5.39 -21.23 40.37
CA GLU A 288 6.25 -21.70 41.48
C GLU A 288 7.05 -22.99 41.18
N GLY A 289 6.82 -23.62 40.04
CA GLY A 289 7.60 -24.76 39.56
C GLY A 289 7.03 -26.13 39.88
N ASP A 290 5.77 -26.25 40.28
CA ASP A 290 5.13 -27.54 40.55
C ASP A 290 4.41 -28.07 39.31
N ARG A 291 4.45 -29.39 39.10
CA ARG A 291 3.73 -30.07 38.03
C ARG A 291 2.67 -31.01 38.59
N ILE A 292 1.43 -30.81 38.17
CA ILE A 292 0.34 -31.79 38.33
C ILE A 292 0.13 -32.46 36.98
N ARG A 293 0.46 -33.75 36.87
CA ARG A 293 0.26 -34.49 35.62
C ARG A 293 -1.23 -34.63 35.29
N SER A 294 -1.56 -34.93 34.03
CA SER A 294 -2.95 -35.16 33.60
C SER A 294 -3.70 -36.23 34.40
N ASN A 295 -2.99 -37.25 34.91
CA ASN A 295 -3.54 -38.27 35.82
C ASN A 295 -3.70 -37.81 37.28
N GLY A 296 -3.26 -36.60 37.63
CA GLY A 296 -3.39 -36.00 38.95
C GLY A 296 -2.21 -36.24 39.89
N LYS A 297 -1.16 -36.92 39.44
CA LYS A 297 0.06 -37.09 40.24
C LYS A 297 0.84 -35.78 40.35
N PHE A 298 1.13 -35.35 41.58
CA PHE A 298 2.00 -34.22 41.91
C PHE A 298 2.91 -34.55 43.10
N GLY A 299 3.92 -33.73 43.34
CA GLY A 299 4.93 -33.95 44.39
C GLY A 299 6.11 -34.85 43.97
N GLY A 300 7.20 -34.77 44.75
CA GLY A 300 8.48 -35.42 44.45
C GLY A 300 9.39 -34.62 43.51
N LEU A 301 10.69 -34.94 43.52
CA LEU A 301 11.72 -34.19 42.77
C LEU A 301 11.42 -34.08 41.27
N GLN A 302 10.83 -35.11 40.67
CA GLN A 302 10.46 -35.11 39.25
C GLN A 302 9.28 -34.20 38.91
N ASN A 303 8.54 -33.69 39.89
CA ASN A 303 7.42 -32.77 39.67
C ASN A 303 7.72 -31.37 40.22
N LYS A 304 8.99 -31.08 40.55
CA LYS A 304 9.47 -29.76 40.90
C LYS A 304 10.48 -29.28 39.86
N ALA A 305 10.20 -28.15 39.24
CA ALA A 305 11.11 -27.49 38.31
C ALA A 305 12.35 -27.02 39.10
N PRO A 306 13.56 -27.30 38.61
CA PRO A 306 14.75 -26.76 39.21
C PRO A 306 14.82 -25.24 38.98
N PRO A 307 15.65 -24.51 39.76
CA PRO A 307 16.00 -23.12 39.45
C PRO A 307 16.53 -22.98 38.01
N MET A 308 16.30 -21.81 37.40
CA MET A 308 16.60 -21.57 35.99
C MET A 308 18.07 -21.85 35.63
N ASP A 309 19.02 -21.51 36.51
CA ASP A 309 20.47 -21.73 36.29
C ASP A 309 20.83 -23.22 36.12
N LYS A 310 20.05 -24.12 36.73
CA LYS A 310 20.27 -25.56 36.63
C LYS A 310 19.74 -26.17 35.33
N LEU A 311 19.00 -25.40 34.52
CA LEU A 311 18.54 -25.84 33.19
C LEU A 311 19.66 -25.78 32.14
N ARG A 312 20.89 -25.40 32.52
CA ARG A 312 22.08 -25.37 31.64
C ARG A 312 21.84 -24.60 30.33
N GLY A 313 21.04 -23.54 30.45
CA GLY A 313 20.64 -22.66 29.35
C GLY A 313 19.73 -23.28 28.28
N MET A 314 19.14 -24.45 28.55
CA MET A 314 17.99 -24.99 27.83
C MET A 314 16.70 -24.26 28.25
N VAL A 315 16.67 -22.94 28.06
CA VAL A 315 15.54 -22.09 28.44
C VAL A 315 15.13 -21.24 27.24
N PHE A 316 13.84 -21.13 26.97
CA PHE A 316 13.33 -20.29 25.88
C PHE A 316 13.78 -18.84 26.05
N GLY A 317 14.22 -18.22 24.95
CA GLY A 317 14.58 -16.80 24.96
C GLY A 317 13.38 -15.90 25.28
N ALA A 318 13.65 -14.69 25.74
CA ALA A 318 12.63 -13.64 25.84
C ALA A 318 12.49 -12.92 24.48
N PRO A 319 11.26 -12.58 24.05
CA PRO A 319 11.06 -11.87 22.80
C PRO A 319 11.59 -10.44 22.86
N MET A 320 11.71 -9.81 21.69
CA MET A 320 12.01 -8.39 21.62
C MET A 320 10.90 -7.58 22.32
N PRO A 321 11.26 -6.60 23.18
CA PRO A 321 10.26 -5.80 23.87
C PRO A 321 9.33 -5.09 22.88
N LYS A 322 8.03 -5.00 23.21
CA LYS A 322 7.02 -4.31 22.39
C LYS A 322 7.37 -2.84 22.09
N LEU A 323 8.17 -2.22 22.96
CA LEU A 323 8.70 -0.87 22.74
C LEU A 323 9.60 -0.80 21.50
N TYR A 324 10.35 -1.86 21.18
CA TYR A 324 11.23 -1.89 20.01
C TYR A 324 10.44 -1.79 18.70
N SER A 325 9.36 -2.57 18.55
CA SER A 325 8.50 -2.50 17.35
C SER A 325 7.74 -1.18 17.28
N THR A 326 7.34 -0.63 18.43
CA THR A 326 6.74 0.72 18.52
C THR A 326 7.70 1.78 18.01
N PHE A 327 8.96 1.76 18.45
CA PHE A 327 9.98 2.68 17.95
C PHE A 327 10.28 2.46 16.46
N SER A 328 10.32 1.23 15.98
CA SER A 328 10.49 0.94 14.55
C SER A 328 9.40 1.61 13.71
N GLY A 329 8.12 1.43 14.07
CA GLY A 329 7.01 2.07 13.36
C GLY A 329 7.05 3.60 13.44
N GLN A 330 7.46 4.17 14.59
CA GLN A 330 7.65 5.62 14.73
C GLN A 330 8.80 6.13 13.83
N ILE A 331 9.91 5.39 13.74
CA ILE A 331 11.04 5.73 12.87
C ILE A 331 10.62 5.69 11.40
N ASP A 332 9.94 4.64 10.98
CA ASP A 332 9.45 4.49 9.60
C ASP A 332 8.50 5.63 9.21
N LEU A 333 7.57 5.98 10.11
CA LEU A 333 6.64 7.07 9.89
C LEU A 333 7.34 8.44 9.82
N LEU A 334 8.34 8.67 10.68
CA LEU A 334 9.17 9.90 10.64
C LEU A 334 10.00 9.99 9.35
N GLN A 335 10.52 8.87 8.85
CA GLN A 335 11.24 8.81 7.57
C GLN A 335 10.31 9.13 6.39
N GLN A 336 9.09 8.57 6.39
CA GLN A 336 8.08 8.87 5.36
C GLN A 336 7.68 10.35 5.40
N TYR A 337 7.46 10.91 6.59
CA TYR A 337 7.15 12.33 6.75
C TYR A 337 8.30 13.20 6.24
N ARG A 338 9.56 12.89 6.61
CA ARG A 338 10.75 13.58 6.12
C ARG A 338 10.81 13.57 4.59
N ALA A 339 10.60 12.41 3.97
CA ALA A 339 10.60 12.28 2.51
C ALA A 339 9.46 13.09 1.86
N ALA A 340 8.28 13.11 2.47
CA ALA A 340 7.14 13.89 1.99
C ALA A 340 7.41 15.41 2.06
N VAL A 341 8.03 15.90 3.13
CA VAL A 341 8.41 17.32 3.27
C VAL A 341 9.46 17.70 2.22
N VAL A 342 10.49 16.89 2.01
CA VAL A 342 11.50 17.12 0.95
C VAL A 342 10.87 17.13 -0.43
N LYS A 343 9.94 16.19 -0.69
CA LYS A 343 9.21 16.15 -1.97
C LYS A 343 8.36 17.42 -2.17
N LEU A 344 7.66 17.87 -1.13
CA LEU A 344 6.85 19.09 -1.20
C LEU A 344 7.72 20.33 -1.47
N ASP A 345 8.87 20.45 -0.80
CA ASP A 345 9.83 21.53 -1.03
C ASP A 345 10.37 21.52 -2.47
N ASN A 346 10.73 20.36 -3.01
CA ASN A 346 11.20 20.23 -4.39
C ASN A 346 10.13 20.61 -5.43
N VAL A 347 8.91 20.08 -5.30
CA VAL A 347 7.82 20.38 -6.26
C VAL A 347 7.43 21.86 -6.20
N ASN A 348 7.48 22.48 -5.02
CA ASN A 348 7.25 23.92 -4.88
C ASN A 348 8.35 24.74 -5.55
N LYS A 349 9.63 24.36 -5.38
CA LYS A 349 10.75 25.02 -6.06
C LYS A 349 10.64 24.89 -7.58
N ASP A 350 10.31 23.70 -8.08
CA ASP A 350 10.13 23.48 -9.52
C ASP A 350 8.99 24.35 -10.07
N LEU A 351 7.86 24.43 -9.36
CA LEU A 351 6.74 25.28 -9.75
C LEU A 351 7.15 26.76 -9.76
N ASP A 352 7.87 27.23 -8.75
CA ASP A 352 8.34 28.62 -8.68
C ASP A 352 9.32 28.94 -9.81
N LEU A 353 10.27 28.04 -10.10
CA LEU A 353 11.17 28.17 -11.25
C LEU A 353 10.41 28.28 -12.58
N HIS A 354 9.39 27.46 -12.78
CA HIS A 354 8.54 27.53 -13.98
C HIS A 354 7.74 28.84 -14.05
N LEU A 355 7.20 29.32 -12.92
CA LEU A 355 6.49 30.61 -12.86
C LEU A 355 7.45 31.79 -13.12
N GLN A 356 8.66 31.74 -12.61
CA GLN A 356 9.70 32.74 -12.90
C GLN A 356 10.09 32.72 -14.38
N SER A 357 10.20 31.54 -15.00
CA SER A 357 10.52 31.40 -16.43
C SER A 357 9.49 32.08 -17.33
N LEU A 358 8.19 32.01 -16.97
CA LEU A 358 7.12 32.71 -17.66
C LEU A 358 7.22 34.24 -17.55
N ASN A 359 7.79 34.74 -16.45
CA ASN A 359 7.93 36.16 -16.19
C ASN A 359 9.19 36.78 -16.84
N THR A 360 10.00 35.98 -17.54
CA THR A 360 11.21 36.47 -18.22
C THR A 360 10.89 37.52 -19.29
N PRO A 361 11.81 38.46 -19.57
CA PRO A 361 11.62 39.50 -20.58
C PRO A 361 11.33 38.92 -21.97
N GLU A 362 11.95 37.79 -22.30
CA GLU A 362 11.76 37.09 -23.57
C GLU A 362 10.34 36.52 -23.72
N MET A 363 9.81 35.88 -22.68
CA MET A 363 8.43 35.37 -22.71
C MET A 363 7.40 36.49 -22.71
N GLN A 364 7.65 37.58 -21.99
CA GLN A 364 6.81 38.78 -22.07
C GLN A 364 6.86 39.41 -23.47
N LYS A 365 8.02 39.41 -24.13
CA LYS A 365 8.16 39.88 -25.52
C LYS A 365 7.36 38.99 -26.47
N LYS A 366 7.47 37.67 -26.38
CA LYS A 366 6.66 36.73 -27.19
C LYS A 366 5.15 36.94 -26.98
N LYS A 367 4.73 37.24 -25.75
CA LYS A 367 3.33 37.57 -25.45
C LYS A 367 2.89 38.88 -26.11
N LYS A 368 3.74 39.91 -26.11
CA LYS A 368 3.48 41.18 -26.82
C LYS A 368 3.44 40.97 -28.34
N GLU A 369 4.39 40.20 -28.88
CA GLU A 369 4.46 39.84 -30.30
C GLU A 369 3.19 39.10 -30.75
N LEU A 370 2.68 38.15 -29.96
CA LEU A 370 1.40 37.48 -30.26
C LEU A 370 0.25 38.49 -30.33
N VAL A 371 0.14 39.42 -29.37
CA VAL A 371 -0.92 40.44 -29.36
C VAL A 371 -0.80 41.38 -30.56
N GLU A 372 0.43 41.73 -30.96
CA GLU A 372 0.69 42.54 -32.15
C GLU A 372 0.36 41.79 -33.44
N GLN A 373 0.75 40.51 -33.56
CA GLN A 373 0.40 39.66 -34.71
C GLN A 373 -1.12 39.50 -34.84
N GLU A 374 -1.85 39.32 -33.74
CA GLU A 374 -3.31 39.25 -33.75
C GLU A 374 -3.96 40.56 -34.22
N LYS A 375 -3.43 41.73 -33.80
CA LYS A 375 -3.89 43.04 -34.29
C LYS A 375 -3.62 43.21 -35.79
N SER A 376 -2.42 42.85 -36.25
CA SER A 376 -2.04 42.91 -37.67
C SER A 376 -2.88 41.96 -38.52
N LEU A 377 -3.14 40.75 -38.03
CA LEU A 377 -4.04 39.79 -38.67
C LEU A 377 -5.45 40.37 -38.82
N LYS A 378 -5.97 41.05 -37.80
CA LYS A 378 -7.30 41.69 -37.84
C LYS A 378 -7.35 42.80 -38.90
N LEU A 379 -6.30 43.61 -39.00
CA LEU A 379 -6.19 44.66 -40.02
C LEU A 379 -6.09 44.09 -41.45
N ILE A 380 -5.32 43.02 -41.64
CA ILE A 380 -5.19 42.35 -42.96
C ILE A 380 -6.52 41.71 -43.36
N LYS A 381 -7.24 41.05 -42.43
CA LYS A 381 -8.58 40.52 -42.67
C LYS A 381 -9.56 41.63 -43.11
N GLN A 382 -9.49 42.80 -42.47
CA GLN A 382 -10.30 43.96 -42.84
C GLN A 382 -9.94 44.50 -44.25
N LYS A 383 -8.65 44.57 -44.59
CA LYS A 383 -8.17 45.00 -45.92
C LYS A 383 -8.52 44.02 -47.04
N LEU A 384 -8.61 42.73 -46.72
CA LEU A 384 -9.04 41.67 -47.64
C LEU A 384 -10.57 41.66 -47.87
N GLY A 385 -11.32 42.59 -47.27
CA GLY A 385 -12.78 42.65 -47.43
C GLY A 385 -13.52 41.48 -46.77
N MET A 386 -12.83 40.70 -45.93
CA MET A 386 -13.47 39.61 -45.19
C MET A 386 -14.23 40.19 -44.01
N THR A 387 -15.48 40.58 -44.25
CA THR A 387 -16.47 40.75 -43.19
C THR A 387 -16.61 39.43 -42.43
N PRO A 388 -16.72 39.43 -41.09
CA PRO A 388 -17.05 38.24 -40.33
C PRO A 388 -18.53 37.90 -40.57
N ALA A 389 -18.81 37.31 -41.73
CA ALA A 389 -20.13 36.85 -42.12
C ALA A 389 -20.02 35.36 -42.41
N LEU A 390 -20.64 34.57 -41.52
CA LEU A 390 -20.90 33.13 -41.66
C LEU A 390 -19.70 32.17 -41.62
N SER A 391 -18.97 32.13 -40.50
CA SER A 391 -18.31 30.88 -40.10
C SER A 391 -18.35 30.59 -38.58
N ASP A 392 -19.11 31.37 -37.81
CA ASP A 392 -19.24 31.21 -36.34
C ASP A 392 -20.61 30.65 -35.88
N LYS A 393 -21.45 30.17 -36.81
CA LYS A 393 -22.65 29.40 -36.43
C LYS A 393 -22.39 27.91 -36.58
N GLY A 394 -21.55 27.38 -35.70
CA GLY A 394 -21.24 25.95 -35.65
C GLY A 394 -20.53 25.46 -34.39
N ALA A 395 -20.03 26.35 -33.52
CA ALA A 395 -19.25 25.94 -32.35
C ALA A 395 -19.67 26.61 -31.03
N GLU A 396 -20.85 27.26 -30.98
CA GLU A 396 -21.47 27.75 -29.74
C GLU A 396 -22.86 27.13 -29.55
N SER A 397 -22.90 25.81 -29.37
CA SER A 397 -23.96 25.19 -28.58
C SER A 397 -23.38 23.94 -27.93
N LEU A 398 -22.73 24.15 -26.80
CA LEU A 398 -22.56 23.24 -25.68
C LEU A 398 -21.56 23.93 -24.76
N LEU A 399 -22.08 24.58 -23.71
CA LEU A 399 -21.49 24.75 -22.37
C LEU A 399 -22.04 26.03 -21.75
N GLN A 400 -23.22 25.91 -21.14
CA GLN A 400 -23.48 26.59 -19.88
C GLN A 400 -24.29 25.67 -18.95
N PRO A 401 -24.17 25.89 -17.63
CA PRO A 401 -23.89 24.84 -16.65
C PRO A 401 -25.14 24.42 -15.89
N MET A 402 -25.28 23.11 -15.66
CA MET A 402 -26.28 22.58 -14.74
C MET A 402 -25.60 22.20 -13.43
N THR A 403 -25.73 23.09 -12.45
CA THR A 403 -25.66 22.77 -11.03
C THR A 403 -26.74 21.74 -10.71
N LEU A 404 -26.38 20.59 -10.14
CA LEU A 404 -27.32 19.70 -9.50
C LEU A 404 -26.63 19.03 -8.31
N ASP A 405 -26.91 19.59 -7.14
CA ASP A 405 -26.72 18.97 -5.84
C ASP A 405 -27.99 18.17 -5.49
N MET A 406 -27.76 16.95 -5.03
CA MET A 406 -28.57 15.99 -4.27
C MET A 406 -30.11 15.92 -4.39
N SER A 407 -30.64 14.75 -4.77
CA SER A 407 -31.45 13.88 -3.87
C SER A 407 -31.98 12.60 -4.56
N ASP A 408 -31.82 11.50 -3.82
CA ASP A 408 -32.65 10.30 -3.64
C ASP A 408 -33.15 9.40 -4.83
N THR A 409 -32.72 8.14 -4.70
CA THR A 409 -33.18 6.81 -5.19
C THR A 409 -34.68 6.60 -5.51
N PRO A 410 -35.15 5.44 -6.09
CA PRO A 410 -34.49 4.15 -6.34
C PRO A 410 -34.72 3.49 -7.72
N ILE A 411 -33.84 2.53 -8.00
CA ILE A 411 -33.83 1.54 -9.08
C ILE A 411 -34.99 0.52 -8.95
N PRO A 412 -35.54 0.01 -10.06
CA PRO A 412 -36.03 -1.37 -10.11
C PRO A 412 -35.27 -2.25 -11.14
N PRO A 413 -35.13 -3.56 -10.87
CA PRO A 413 -34.20 -4.46 -11.56
C PRO A 413 -34.89 -5.34 -12.63
N LYS A 414 -34.10 -5.93 -13.54
CA LYS A 414 -34.27 -7.22 -14.27
C LYS A 414 -33.39 -7.19 -15.54
N ARG A 415 -32.69 -8.24 -15.99
CA ARG A 415 -32.47 -9.64 -15.60
C ARG A 415 -31.38 -10.15 -16.57
N MET A 416 -30.30 -10.76 -16.08
CA MET A 416 -29.27 -11.37 -16.93
C MET A 416 -29.78 -12.67 -17.57
N ARG A 417 -29.45 -12.89 -18.85
CA ARG A 417 -29.51 -14.20 -19.50
C ARG A 417 -28.12 -14.58 -20.03
N ARG A 418 -27.65 -15.75 -19.62
CA ARG A 418 -26.40 -16.42 -19.99
C ARG A 418 -26.38 -16.77 -21.48
N GLU A 419 -25.23 -16.62 -22.12
CA GLU A 419 -24.88 -17.36 -23.34
C GLU A 419 -23.57 -18.13 -23.16
N THR A 420 -23.67 -19.43 -23.46
CA THR A 420 -22.63 -20.46 -23.52
C THR A 420 -21.81 -20.35 -24.80
N VAL A 421 -20.49 -20.23 -24.68
CA VAL A 421 -19.56 -20.36 -25.81
C VAL A 421 -18.94 -21.76 -25.82
N LYS A 422 -19.14 -22.48 -26.94
CA LYS A 422 -18.52 -23.76 -27.25
C LYS A 422 -17.08 -23.57 -27.73
N LYS A 423 -16.21 -24.47 -27.27
CA LYS A 423 -14.80 -24.64 -27.64
C LYS A 423 -14.61 -25.00 -29.12
N LEU A 424 -13.52 -24.49 -29.70
CA LEU A 424 -12.81 -25.08 -30.83
C LEU A 424 -11.32 -24.71 -30.69
N TYR A 425 -10.49 -25.70 -30.40
CA TYR A 425 -9.06 -25.68 -30.71
C TYR A 425 -8.71 -27.00 -31.39
N LYS A 426 -7.98 -26.87 -32.50
CA LYS A 426 -7.26 -27.95 -33.20
C LYS A 426 -6.04 -28.36 -32.40
#